data_AF-A0A4Q0YKP8-F1
#
_entry.id   AF-A0A4Q0YKP8-F1
#
_cell.length_a   1.000
_cell.length_b   1.000
_cell.length_c   1.000
_cell.angle_alpha   90.00
_cell.angle_beta   90.00
_cell.angle_gamma   90.00
#
_symmetry.space_group_name_H-M   'P 1'
#
loop_
_entity.id
_entity.type
_entity.pdbx_description
1 polymer ?
#
loop_
_entity_poly.entity_id
_entity_poly.type
_entity_poly.pdbx_seq_one_letter_code
_entity_poly.pdbx_strand_id
1 'polypeptide(L)'
;MGPAKQTPALDLSEVRFIERIVVGRYNANGHEDDAQMQRQIDKLNQCLNGSPKGMLIGKDTGFKVFKMGENTVVAQQVSYHIGFRRKPNFL
;
A
#
# COMPACT_ATOMS: atom_id res chain seq x y z
N MET A 1 -10.27 21.36 -20.53
CA MET A 1 -9.52 20.69 -19.44
C MET A 1 -9.56 21.61 -18.23
N GLY A 2 -10.27 21.24 -17.17
CA GLY A 2 -10.25 22.02 -15.92
C GLY A 2 -8.91 21.86 -15.21
N PRO A 3 -8.48 22.82 -14.37
CA PRO A 3 -7.24 22.71 -13.63
C PRO A 3 -7.29 21.47 -12.73
N ALA A 4 -6.20 20.67 -12.73
CA ALA A 4 -6.03 19.59 -11.78
C ALA A 4 -6.11 20.17 -10.37
N LYS A 5 -7.09 19.72 -9.56
CA LYS A 5 -7.17 20.10 -8.15
C LYS A 5 -5.86 19.66 -7.48
N GLN A 6 -5.03 20.64 -7.12
CA GLN A 6 -3.86 20.40 -6.29
C GLN A 6 -4.36 19.97 -4.92
N THR A 7 -4.20 18.69 -4.60
CA THR A 7 -4.41 18.19 -3.24
C THR A 7 -3.49 18.98 -2.32
N PRO A 8 -3.99 19.63 -1.26
CA PRO A 8 -3.13 20.35 -0.33
C PRO A 8 -2.08 19.37 0.20
N ALA A 9 -0.80 19.72 0.03
CA ALA A 9 0.30 18.94 0.57
C ALA A 9 0.12 18.88 2.10
N LEU A 10 0.03 17.68 2.66
CA LEU A 10 -0.01 17.52 4.11
C LEU A 10 1.36 17.83 4.66
N ASP A 11 1.36 18.64 5.71
CA ASP A 11 2.56 18.90 6.47
C ASP A 11 3.02 17.59 7.14
N LEU A 12 4.16 17.07 6.68
CA LEU A 12 4.76 15.87 7.24
C LEU A 12 5.10 16.05 8.73
N SER A 13 5.23 17.30 9.21
CA SER A 13 5.46 17.61 10.62
C SER A 13 4.30 17.17 11.54
N GLU A 14 3.11 16.91 11.00
CA GLU A 14 1.94 16.44 11.75
C GLU A 14 1.81 14.91 11.78
N VAL A 15 2.60 14.19 10.96
CA VAL A 15 2.55 12.73 10.92
C VAL A 15 3.17 12.18 12.19
N ARG A 16 2.42 11.31 12.89
CA ARG A 16 2.86 10.63 14.12
C ARG A 16 2.80 9.12 14.00
N PHE A 17 2.11 8.61 12.99
CA PHE A 17 1.99 7.19 12.71
C PHE A 17 2.01 6.98 11.20
N ILE A 18 2.74 5.95 10.75
CA ILE A 18 2.82 5.55 9.35
C ILE A 18 2.42 4.08 9.26
N GLU A 19 1.38 3.79 8.50
CA GLU A 19 1.01 2.44 8.12
C GLU A 19 1.62 2.11 6.76
N ARG A 20 2.38 1.03 6.67
CA ARG A 20 2.91 0.52 5.40
C ARG A 20 2.06 -0.65 4.92
N ILE A 21 1.41 -0.49 3.78
CA ILE A 21 0.54 -1.50 3.17
C ILE A 21 1.16 -1.96 1.87
N VAL A 22 1.37 -3.26 1.73
CA VAL A 22 1.98 -3.86 0.54
C VAL A 22 0.91 -4.58 -0.25
N VAL A 23 0.72 -4.18 -1.50
CA VAL A 23 -0.19 -4.82 -2.45
C VAL A 23 0.63 -5.47 -3.56
N GLY A 24 0.53 -6.79 -3.71
CA GLY A 24 1.26 -7.52 -4.72
C GLY A 24 1.41 -9.00 -4.38
N ARG A 25 2.02 -9.75 -5.30
CA ARG A 25 2.26 -11.19 -5.14
C ARG A 25 3.59 -11.39 -4.43
N TYR A 26 3.61 -12.19 -3.36
CA TYR A 26 4.82 -12.47 -2.58
C TYR A 26 5.13 -13.96 -2.43
N ASN A 27 4.22 -14.82 -2.88
CA ASN A 27 4.48 -16.25 -2.98
C ASN A 27 4.72 -16.60 -4.45
N ALA A 28 5.65 -17.52 -4.68
CA ALA A 28 5.91 -18.03 -6.02
C ALA A 28 5.08 -19.29 -6.33
N ASN A 29 4.27 -19.74 -5.35
CA ASN A 29 3.39 -20.91 -5.45
C ASN A 29 1.92 -20.55 -5.77
N GLY A 30 1.58 -19.26 -5.93
CA GLY A 30 0.37 -18.76 -6.60
C GLY A 30 -1.00 -18.99 -5.94
N HIS A 31 -1.12 -19.83 -4.91
CA HIS A 31 -2.42 -20.32 -4.47
C HIS A 31 -3.17 -19.43 -3.44
N GLU A 32 -2.50 -18.47 -2.77
CA GLU A 32 -3.14 -17.61 -1.75
C GLU A 32 -3.20 -16.12 -2.13
N ASP A 33 -2.79 -15.77 -3.35
CA ASP A 33 -2.47 -14.38 -3.71
C ASP A 33 -3.69 -13.45 -3.83
N ASP A 34 -4.82 -13.91 -4.38
CA ASP A 34 -5.90 -12.97 -4.73
C ASP A 34 -6.71 -12.53 -3.51
N ALA A 35 -7.07 -13.46 -2.61
CA ALA A 35 -7.77 -13.13 -1.37
C ALA A 35 -6.89 -12.32 -0.41
N GLN A 36 -5.59 -12.62 -0.35
CA GLN A 36 -4.64 -11.81 0.41
C GLN A 36 -4.52 -10.42 -0.19
N MET A 37 -4.36 -10.31 -1.50
CA MET A 37 -4.26 -9.03 -2.20
C MET A 37 -5.52 -8.19 -1.97
N GLN A 38 -6.70 -8.79 -2.05
CA GLN A 38 -7.96 -8.10 -1.76
C GLN A 38 -7.99 -7.55 -0.34
N ARG A 39 -7.57 -8.32 0.68
CA ARG A 39 -7.46 -7.83 2.06
C ARG A 39 -6.51 -6.63 2.20
N GLN A 40 -5.40 -6.62 1.46
CA GLN A 40 -4.47 -5.49 1.45
C GLN A 40 -5.07 -4.25 0.76
N ILE A 41 -5.81 -4.46 -0.33
CA ILE A 41 -6.56 -3.41 -1.02
C ILE A 41 -7.64 -2.82 -0.10
N ASP A 42 -8.40 -3.67 0.60
CA ASP A 42 -9.44 -3.25 1.53
C ASP A 42 -8.85 -2.44 2.69
N LYS A 43 -7.72 -2.89 3.25
CA LYS A 43 -6.98 -2.15 4.28
C LYS A 43 -6.50 -0.79 3.77
N LEU A 44 -5.96 -0.73 2.55
CA LEU A 44 -5.54 0.53 1.91
C LEU A 44 -6.72 1.48 1.73
N ASN A 45 -7.84 0.96 1.24
CA ASN A 45 -9.07 1.73 1.05
C ASN A 45 -9.62 2.23 2.39
N GLN A 46 -9.57 1.42 3.45
CA GLN A 46 -9.97 1.82 4.79
C GLN A 46 -9.08 2.94 5.34
N CYS A 47 -7.77 2.87 5.09
CA CYS A 47 -6.84 3.93 5.49
C CYS A 47 -7.08 5.25 4.75
N LEU A 48 -7.37 5.18 3.45
CA LEU A 48 -7.56 6.36 2.59
C LEU A 48 -8.95 6.96 2.64
N ASN A 49 -9.98 6.18 2.98
CA ASN A 49 -11.38 6.63 2.94
C ASN A 49 -12.08 6.60 4.31
N GLY A 50 -11.52 5.91 5.30
CA GLY A 50 -12.06 5.82 6.66
C GLY A 50 -11.79 7.05 7.53
N SER A 51 -12.18 6.97 8.81
CA SER A 51 -11.93 7.99 9.82
C SER A 51 -11.15 7.40 11.01
N PRO A 52 -10.02 8.01 11.44
CA PRO A 52 -9.38 9.19 10.85
C PRO A 52 -8.84 8.89 9.44
N LYS A 53 -8.99 9.85 8.53
CA LYS A 53 -8.52 9.72 7.14
C LYS A 53 -7.00 9.83 7.10
N GLY A 54 -6.34 8.79 6.62
CA GLY A 54 -4.91 8.80 6.37
C GLY A 54 -4.58 9.53 5.07
N MET A 55 -3.30 9.89 4.91
CA MET A 55 -2.80 10.46 3.67
C MET A 55 -1.69 9.59 3.09
N LEU A 56 -1.73 9.38 1.77
CA LEU A 56 -0.62 8.79 1.04
C LEU A 56 0.60 9.73 1.09
N ILE A 57 1.65 9.33 1.81
CA ILE A 57 2.89 10.09 1.96
C ILE A 57 4.05 9.49 1.16
N GLY A 58 3.89 8.27 0.66
CA GLY A 58 4.91 7.59 -0.14
C GLY A 58 4.33 6.38 -0.87
N LYS A 59 4.92 6.10 -2.03
CA LYS A 59 4.60 4.92 -2.85
C LYS A 59 5.89 4.44 -3.51
N ASP A 60 6.21 3.17 -3.34
CA ASP A 60 7.32 2.51 -4.02
C ASP A 60 6.83 1.23 -4.69
N THR A 61 7.44 0.91 -5.82
CA THR A 61 7.25 -0.36 -6.51
C THR A 61 8.49 -1.22 -6.30
N GLY A 62 8.26 -2.50 -6.04
CA GLY A 62 9.32 -3.48 -5.86
C GLY A 62 9.03 -4.73 -6.65
N PHE A 63 10.07 -5.52 -6.88
CA PHE A 63 9.93 -6.85 -7.45
C PHE A 63 10.86 -7.82 -6.75
N LYS A 64 10.50 -9.10 -6.83
CA LYS A 64 11.31 -10.20 -6.35
C LYS A 64 11.38 -11.28 -7.42
N VAL A 65 12.58 -11.77 -7.65
CA VAL A 65 12.83 -12.85 -8.60
C VAL A 65 12.99 -14.15 -7.81
N PHE A 66 12.16 -15.13 -8.11
CA PHE A 66 12.22 -16.46 -7.53
C PHE A 66 12.74 -17.44 -8.58
N LYS A 67 13.76 -18.23 -8.22
CA LYS A 67 14.22 -19.36 -9.03
C LYS A 67 13.60 -20.65 -8.46
N MET A 68 12.89 -21.37 -9.31
CA MET A 68 12.20 -22.62 -8.97
C MET A 68 12.61 -23.69 -9.97
N GLY A 69 13.71 -24.39 -9.69
CA GLY A 69 14.35 -25.24 -10.67
C GLY A 69 14.82 -24.42 -11.87
N GLU A 70 14.33 -24.77 -13.06
CA GLU A 70 14.62 -24.05 -14.31
C GLU A 70 13.69 -22.85 -14.55
N ASN A 71 12.59 -22.74 -13.78
CA ASN A 71 11.64 -21.66 -13.93
C ASN A 71 12.09 -20.41 -13.16
N THR A 72 11.95 -19.25 -13.78
CA THR A 72 12.13 -17.95 -13.14
C THR A 72 10.77 -17.25 -13.04
N VAL A 73 10.37 -16.90 -11.84
CA VAL A 73 9.13 -16.16 -11.57
C VAL A 73 9.50 -14.77 -11.07
N VAL A 74 8.95 -13.73 -11.72
CA VAL A 74 9.08 -12.34 -11.25
C VAL A 74 7.78 -11.93 -10.59
N ALA A 75 7.82 -11.69 -9.28
CA ALA A 75 6.68 -11.16 -8.54
C ALA A 75 6.85 -9.65 -8.33
N GLN A 76 5.78 -8.89 -8.51
CA GLN A 76 5.77 -7.44 -8.34
C GLN A 76 4.87 -7.04 -7.18
N GLN A 77 5.23 -5.93 -6.54
CA GLN A 77 4.48 -5.33 -5.45
C GLN A 77 4.56 -3.82 -5.49
N VAL A 78 3.63 -3.20 -4.78
CA VAL A 78 3.59 -1.78 -4.48
C VAL A 78 3.46 -1.61 -2.97
N SER A 79 4.37 -0.89 -2.35
CA SER A 79 4.19 -0.45 -0.96
C SER A 79 3.59 0.95 -0.94
N TYR A 80 2.51 1.11 -0.18
CA TYR A 80 1.86 2.39 0.10
C TYR A 80 2.15 2.76 1.54
N HIS A 81 2.61 4.00 1.75
CA HIS A 81 2.88 4.55 3.07
C HIS A 81 1.81 5.57 3.40
N ILE A 82 0.97 5.25 4.39
CA ILE A 82 -0.15 6.09 4.80
C ILE A 82 0.17 6.76 6.13
N GLY A 83 0.32 8.08 6.11
CA GLY A 83 0.55 8.90 7.28
C GLY A 83 -0.75 9.26 8.00
N PHE A 84 -0.70 9.26 9.32
CA PHE A 84 -1.78 9.69 10.20
C PHE A 84 -1.25 10.59 11.32
N ARG A 85 -2.10 11.53 11.79
CA ARG A 85 -1.82 12.37 12.97
C ARG A 85 -1.82 11.57 14.29
N ARG A 86 -2.46 10.40 14.31
CA ARG A 86 -2.47 9.43 15.41
C ARG A 86 -2.76 8.03 14.85
N LYS A 87 -2.44 6.97 15.60
CA LYS A 87 -2.80 5.61 15.19
C LYS A 87 -4.34 5.47 15.10
N PRO A 88 -4.91 5.00 13.97
CA PRO A 88 -6.33 4.67 13.84
C PRO A 88 -6.72 3.46 14.70
N ASN A 89 -7.94 3.46 15.24
CA ASN A 89 -8.43 2.34 16.08
C ASN A 89 -8.72 1.05 15.29
N PHE A 90 -8.83 1.14 13.97
CA PHE A 90 -9.11 0.00 13.09
C PHE A 90 -7.84 -0.69 12.56
N LEU A 91 -6.66 -0.18 12.92
CA LEU A 91 -5.34 -0.74 12.56
C LEU A 91 -4.71 -1.47 13.75
#